data_AF-A0A8S3Z3V7-F1
#
_entry.id   AF-A0A8S3Z3V7-F1
#
_cell.length_a   1.000
_cell.length_b   1.000
_cell.length_c   1.000
_cell.angle_alpha   90.00
_cell.angle_beta   90.00
_cell.angle_gamma   90.00
#
_symmetry.space_group_name_H-M   'P 1'
#
loop_
_entity.id
_entity.type
_entity.pdbx_description
1 polymer ?
#
loop_
_entity_poly.entity_id
_entity_poly.type
_entity_poly.pdbx_seq_one_letter_code
_entity_poly.pdbx_strand_id
1 'polypeptide(L)'
;VERIKNASGYSYATRIWAPREKVLLNAVNRVKRQVESSFSTERPWDKFIEEGKDILRGQESNFHRPMIKRDRLFYTKPDGSVIQVEHPRPTGYAAKNFKEGWTNVRYGVVGCGQRVARAEPLRSDFAKMNGIKAYHQEHDAVLESIEGNRCESYIIILGMCDYEDGSKKEWMSYAALAAAGYMKSLLLQL
;
A
#
# COMPACT_ATOMS: atom_id res chain seq x y z
N VAL A 1 3.88 22.58 -0.23
CA VAL A 1 2.46 22.91 -0.05
C VAL A 1 2.39 24.35 0.35
N GLU A 2 1.88 25.20 -0.52
CA GLU A 2 1.68 26.62 -0.20
C GLU A 2 0.18 26.88 -0.20
N ARG A 3 -0.32 27.69 0.73
CA ARG A 3 -1.71 28.13 0.71
C ARG A 3 -1.84 29.19 -0.38
N ILE A 4 -2.79 29.00 -1.31
CA ILE A 4 -3.00 29.99 -2.37
C ILE A 4 -3.57 31.26 -1.71
N LYS A 5 -2.86 32.38 -1.82
CA LYS A 5 -3.36 33.67 -1.32
C LYS A 5 -4.64 34.02 -2.09
N ASN A 6 -5.71 34.35 -1.37
CA ASN A 6 -7.05 34.70 -1.87
C ASN A 6 -7.90 33.55 -2.44
N ALA A 7 -7.54 32.28 -2.21
CA ALA A 7 -8.40 31.12 -2.48
C ALA A 7 -8.54 30.21 -1.25
N SER A 8 -9.58 29.39 -1.23
CA SER A 8 -9.83 28.36 -0.20
C SER A 8 -8.99 27.08 -0.38
N GLY A 9 -7.93 27.12 -1.21
CA GLY A 9 -7.18 25.93 -1.63
C GLY A 9 -5.67 25.97 -1.35
N TYR A 10 -5.03 24.83 -1.63
CA TYR A 10 -3.59 24.61 -1.50
C TYR A 10 -2.96 24.39 -2.89
N SER A 11 -1.75 24.92 -3.10
CA SER A 11 -0.86 24.50 -4.18
C SER A 11 0.11 23.44 -3.67
N TYR A 12 0.32 22.41 -4.46
CA TYR A 12 1.25 21.32 -4.14
C TYR A 12 2.44 21.41 -5.11
N ALA A 13 3.65 21.45 -4.56
CA ALA A 13 4.85 21.17 -5.33
C ALA A 13 5.05 19.65 -5.28
N THR A 14 5.02 19.00 -6.44
CA THR A 14 5.14 17.55 -6.56
C THR A 14 6.32 17.18 -7.44
N ARG A 15 6.92 16.04 -7.14
CA ARG A 15 7.92 15.38 -7.97
C ARG A 15 7.43 13.96 -8.25
N ILE A 16 7.58 13.53 -9.49
CA ILE A 16 7.11 12.22 -9.94
C ILE A 16 8.33 11.35 -10.23
N TRP A 17 8.35 10.16 -9.66
CA TRP A 17 9.35 9.14 -9.94
C TRP A 17 8.69 7.96 -10.65
N ALA A 18 9.31 7.49 -11.72
CA ALA A 18 8.93 6.28 -12.42
C ALA A 18 10.19 5.56 -12.92
N PRO A 19 10.25 4.21 -12.86
CA PRO A 19 11.34 3.45 -13.45
C PRO A 19 11.31 3.61 -14.99
N ARG A 20 12.49 3.68 -15.61
CA ARG A 20 12.62 3.70 -17.08
C ARG A 20 12.47 2.30 -17.65
N GLU A 21 13.09 1.33 -16.99
CA GLU A 21 13.04 -0.07 -17.38
C GLU A 21 11.79 -0.76 -16.86
N LYS A 22 11.17 -1.57 -17.72
CA LYS A 22 9.86 -2.18 -17.45
C LYS A 22 9.95 -3.63 -17.00
N VAL A 23 11.14 -4.16 -16.76
CA VAL A 23 11.36 -5.58 -16.41
C VAL A 23 10.51 -5.99 -15.19
N LEU A 24 10.62 -5.24 -14.09
CA LEU A 24 9.85 -5.49 -12.87
C LEU A 24 8.34 -5.22 -13.07
N LEU A 25 7.98 -4.20 -13.85
CA LEU A 25 6.58 -3.92 -14.19
C LEU A 25 5.95 -5.05 -15.02
N ASN A 26 6.72 -5.67 -15.91
CA ASN A 26 6.29 -6.83 -16.69
C ASN A 26 6.08 -8.05 -15.79
N ALA A 27 6.96 -8.27 -14.81
CA ALA A 27 6.77 -9.30 -13.78
C ALA A 27 5.50 -9.05 -12.94
N VAL A 28 5.26 -7.80 -12.50
CA VAL A 28 3.99 -7.42 -11.84
C VAL A 28 2.78 -7.77 -12.71
N ASN A 29 2.83 -7.43 -13.99
CA ASN A 29 1.74 -7.73 -14.92
C ASN A 29 1.52 -9.23 -15.12
N ARG A 30 2.57 -10.06 -15.06
CA ARG A 30 2.43 -11.53 -15.08
C ARG A 30 1.73 -12.05 -13.82
N VAL A 31 2.15 -11.62 -12.62
CA VAL A 31 1.47 -11.99 -11.36
C VAL A 31 0.00 -11.54 -11.39
N LYS A 32 -0.25 -10.30 -11.80
CA LYS A 32 -1.61 -9.75 -11.89
C LYS A 32 -2.47 -10.58 -12.83
N ARG A 33 -2.00 -10.86 -14.05
CA ARG A 33 -2.73 -11.69 -15.02
C ARG A 33 -3.00 -13.08 -14.48
N GLN A 34 -2.03 -13.71 -13.82
CA GLN A 34 -2.23 -15.04 -13.22
C GLN A 34 -3.42 -15.05 -12.24
N VAL A 35 -3.54 -14.03 -11.38
CA VAL A 35 -4.64 -13.91 -10.43
C VAL A 35 -5.96 -13.51 -11.10
N GLU A 36 -5.91 -12.70 -12.16
CA GLU A 36 -7.10 -12.24 -12.87
C GLU A 36 -7.62 -13.22 -13.95
N SER A 37 -6.80 -14.15 -14.45
CA SER A 37 -7.24 -15.15 -15.43
C SER A 37 -7.63 -16.47 -14.76
N SER A 38 -7.19 -16.71 -13.53
CA SER A 38 -7.44 -17.96 -12.83
C SER A 38 -8.89 -18.07 -12.39
N PHE A 39 -9.51 -19.22 -12.67
CA PHE A 39 -10.75 -19.64 -12.00
C PHE A 39 -10.50 -20.15 -10.58
N SER A 40 -9.24 -20.43 -10.23
CA SER A 40 -8.82 -20.80 -8.89
C SER A 40 -8.64 -19.56 -8.01
N THR A 41 -8.96 -19.70 -6.72
CA THR A 41 -8.73 -18.66 -5.71
C THR A 41 -7.29 -18.63 -5.18
N GLU A 42 -6.39 -19.42 -5.76
CA GLU A 42 -4.99 -19.45 -5.38
C GLU A 42 -4.28 -18.14 -5.76
N ARG A 43 -3.67 -17.51 -4.75
CA ARG A 43 -2.83 -16.33 -4.94
C ARG A 43 -1.38 -16.74 -4.72
N PRO A 44 -0.46 -16.40 -5.65
CA PRO A 44 0.93 -16.85 -5.59
C PRO A 44 1.67 -16.52 -4.29
N TRP A 45 1.28 -15.42 -3.64
CA TRP A 45 1.91 -14.94 -2.41
C TRP A 45 1.43 -15.64 -1.14
N ASP A 46 0.25 -16.27 -1.15
CA ASP A 46 -0.31 -16.88 0.06
C ASP A 46 0.60 -17.98 0.60
N LYS A 47 1.12 -18.85 -0.27
CA LYS A 47 2.04 -19.92 0.14
C LYS A 47 3.31 -19.36 0.80
N PHE A 48 3.84 -18.26 0.29
CA PHE A 48 5.06 -17.63 0.84
C PHE A 48 4.79 -16.89 2.15
N ILE A 49 3.56 -16.38 2.33
CA ILE A 49 3.14 -15.83 3.61
C ILE A 49 3.04 -16.95 4.64
N GLU A 50 2.42 -18.09 4.32
CA GLU A 50 2.34 -19.22 5.26
C GLU A 50 3.73 -19.81 5.57
N GLU A 51 4.56 -20.08 4.56
CA GLU A 51 5.97 -20.48 4.75
C GLU A 51 6.72 -19.50 5.67
N GLY A 52 6.54 -18.20 5.45
CA GLY A 52 7.19 -17.17 6.26
C GLY A 52 6.71 -17.14 7.71
N LYS A 53 5.43 -17.41 7.98
CA LYS A 53 4.93 -17.55 9.36
C LYS A 53 5.57 -18.73 10.07
N ASP A 54 5.73 -19.85 9.37
CA ASP A 54 6.35 -21.05 9.94
C ASP A 54 7.84 -20.80 10.24
N ILE A 55 8.56 -20.16 9.32
CA ILE A 55 9.98 -19.80 9.49
C ILE A 55 10.17 -18.82 10.66
N LEU A 56 9.28 -17.84 10.79
CA LEU A 56 9.36 -16.78 11.80
C LEU A 56 8.64 -17.16 13.10
N ARG A 57 8.24 -18.43 13.25
CA ARG A 57 7.59 -18.91 14.46
C ARG A 57 8.55 -18.81 15.66
N GLY A 58 8.05 -18.26 16.77
CA GLY A 58 8.82 -18.11 18.01
C GLY A 58 9.70 -16.87 18.07
N GLN A 59 9.69 -16.00 17.06
CA GLN A 59 10.28 -14.67 17.16
C GLN A 59 9.44 -13.75 18.07
N GLU A 60 10.03 -12.68 18.59
CA GLU A 60 9.33 -11.71 19.46
C GLU A 60 8.12 -11.06 18.77
N SER A 61 8.21 -10.87 17.44
CA SER A 61 7.15 -10.28 16.63
C SER A 61 6.09 -11.31 16.22
N ASN A 62 4.82 -10.88 16.23
CA ASN A 62 3.72 -11.72 15.74
C ASN A 62 3.45 -11.46 14.25
N PHE A 63 3.81 -12.44 13.40
CA PHE A 63 3.61 -12.36 11.95
C PHE A 63 2.25 -12.90 11.47
N HIS A 64 1.33 -13.22 12.38
CA HIS A 64 -0.03 -13.60 12.00
C HIS A 64 -0.87 -12.35 11.72
N ARG A 65 -1.82 -12.48 10.78
CA ARG A 65 -2.80 -11.42 10.54
C ARG A 65 -3.54 -11.11 11.84
N PRO A 66 -3.65 -9.84 12.25
CA PRO A 66 -4.50 -9.47 13.37
C PRO A 66 -5.96 -9.90 13.14
N MET A 67 -6.66 -10.15 14.24
CA MET A 67 -8.05 -10.63 14.19
C MET A 67 -8.94 -9.69 13.37
N ILE A 68 -9.82 -10.26 12.56
CA ILE A 68 -10.73 -9.51 11.68
C ILE A 68 -11.54 -8.43 12.43
N LYS A 69 -11.97 -8.72 13.66
CA LYS A 69 -12.69 -7.76 14.53
C LYS A 69 -11.89 -6.52 14.95
N ARG A 70 -10.56 -6.53 14.78
CA ARG A 70 -9.66 -5.40 15.05
C ARG A 70 -9.36 -4.60 13.78
N ASP A 71 -9.68 -5.15 12.62
CA ASP A 71 -9.65 -4.42 11.36
C ASP A 71 -10.84 -3.46 11.34
N ARG A 72 -10.61 -2.23 11.76
CA ARG A 72 -11.62 -1.17 11.89
C ARG A 72 -11.14 0.10 11.23
N LEU A 73 -12.03 0.72 10.47
CA LEU A 73 -11.85 2.01 9.84
C LEU A 73 -12.61 3.08 10.63
N PHE A 74 -11.93 4.20 10.85
CA PHE A 74 -12.50 5.35 11.53
C PHE A 74 -12.45 6.55 10.59
N TYR A 75 -13.40 7.47 10.76
CA TYR A 75 -13.49 8.71 10.01
C TYR A 75 -13.71 9.87 10.97
N THR A 76 -12.90 10.91 10.84
CA THR A 76 -13.05 12.16 11.60
C THR A 76 -13.95 13.11 10.83
N LYS A 77 -15.10 13.44 11.40
CA LYS A 77 -16.02 14.42 10.81
C LYS A 77 -15.46 15.84 10.92
N PRO A 78 -16.00 16.81 10.13
CA PRO A 78 -15.61 18.21 10.24
C PRO A 78 -15.81 18.84 11.62
N ASP A 79 -16.72 18.31 12.44
CA ASP A 79 -16.97 18.73 13.82
C ASP A 79 -15.97 18.12 14.84
N GLY A 80 -15.01 17.33 14.37
CA GLY A 80 -14.01 16.63 15.19
C GLY A 80 -14.48 15.31 15.78
N SER A 81 -15.75 14.92 15.60
CA SER A 81 -16.23 13.62 16.09
C SER A 81 -15.68 12.47 15.24
N VAL A 82 -15.28 11.39 15.90
CA VAL A 82 -14.77 10.18 15.23
C VAL A 82 -15.87 9.12 15.21
N ILE A 83 -16.18 8.61 14.01
CA ILE A 83 -17.12 7.49 13.83
C ILE A 83 -16.40 6.27 13.24
N GLN A 84 -16.84 5.08 13.64
CA GLN A 84 -16.44 3.86 12.94
C GLN A 84 -17.26 3.74 11.65
N VAL A 85 -16.59 3.43 10.53
CA VAL A 85 -17.22 3.24 9.22
C VAL A 85 -16.88 1.86 8.66
N GLU A 86 -17.68 1.40 7.70
CA GLU A 86 -17.38 0.15 7.00
C GLU A 86 -16.22 0.33 6.02
N HIS A 87 -15.47 -0.75 5.80
CA HIS A 87 -14.45 -0.77 4.76
C HIS A 87 -15.09 -0.66 3.37
N PRO A 88 -14.57 0.18 2.46
CA PRO A 88 -15.03 0.21 1.08
C PRO A 88 -14.91 -1.15 0.42
N ARG A 89 -16.02 -1.67 -0.10
CA ARG A 89 -16.01 -2.93 -0.84
C ARG A 89 -15.57 -2.67 -2.29
N PRO A 90 -14.66 -3.50 -2.84
CA PRO A 90 -14.31 -3.38 -4.24
C PRO A 90 -15.52 -3.67 -5.13
N THR A 91 -15.57 -2.99 -6.28
CA THR A 91 -16.60 -3.15 -7.31
C THR A 91 -16.01 -3.77 -8.58
N GLY A 92 -16.87 -4.24 -9.48
CA GLY A 92 -16.46 -4.83 -10.77
C GLY A 92 -15.61 -6.10 -10.63
N TYR A 93 -14.59 -6.24 -11.47
CA TYR A 93 -13.73 -7.43 -11.51
C TYR A 93 -13.05 -7.72 -10.16
N ALA A 94 -12.66 -6.68 -9.42
CA ALA A 94 -12.03 -6.80 -8.12
C ALA A 94 -12.97 -7.36 -7.03
N ALA A 95 -14.30 -7.30 -7.22
CA ALA A 95 -15.27 -7.87 -6.30
C ALA A 95 -15.27 -9.40 -6.33
N LYS A 96 -15.03 -10.01 -7.50
CA LYS A 96 -15.11 -11.46 -7.71
C LYS A 96 -14.11 -12.24 -6.85
N ASN A 97 -12.91 -11.67 -6.69
CA ASN A 97 -11.81 -12.30 -5.96
C ASN A 97 -11.59 -11.70 -4.56
N PHE A 98 -12.46 -10.77 -4.14
CA PHE A 98 -12.37 -10.18 -2.82
C PHE A 98 -12.94 -11.13 -1.77
N LYS A 99 -12.10 -11.44 -0.78
CA LYS A 99 -12.51 -12.13 0.44
C LYS A 99 -12.05 -11.30 1.63
N GLU A 100 -12.89 -11.25 2.66
CA GLU A 100 -12.53 -10.59 3.90
C GLU A 100 -11.44 -11.40 4.61
N GLY A 101 -10.54 -10.72 5.34
CA GLY A 101 -9.43 -11.39 6.02
C GLY A 101 -8.27 -11.83 5.10
N TRP A 102 -8.39 -11.65 3.80
CA TRP A 102 -7.41 -12.08 2.81
C TRP A 102 -6.41 -10.96 2.49
N THR A 103 -5.13 -11.31 2.26
CA THR A 103 -4.12 -10.35 1.76
C THR A 103 -4.45 -9.91 0.34
N ASN A 104 -4.78 -8.64 0.16
CA ASN A 104 -5.13 -8.08 -1.14
C ASN A 104 -4.01 -7.18 -1.66
N VAL A 105 -3.69 -7.29 -2.94
CA VAL A 105 -2.71 -6.43 -3.61
C VAL A 105 -3.46 -5.33 -4.36
N ARG A 106 -3.01 -4.08 -4.20
CA ARG A 106 -3.52 -2.92 -4.94
C ARG A 106 -2.38 -2.33 -5.75
N TYR A 107 -2.69 -1.90 -6.97
CA TYR A 107 -1.75 -1.26 -7.88
C TYR A 107 -2.11 0.21 -8.03
N GLY A 108 -1.11 1.10 -7.98
CA GLY A 108 -1.33 2.52 -8.21
C GLY A 108 -0.18 3.38 -7.70
N VAL A 109 -0.43 4.68 -7.65
CA VAL A 109 0.56 5.68 -7.24
C VAL A 109 0.71 5.67 -5.72
N VAL A 110 1.96 5.69 -5.25
CA VAL A 110 2.32 5.87 -3.84
C VAL A 110 2.69 7.33 -3.63
N GLY A 111 2.02 8.00 -2.71
CA GLY A 111 2.37 9.34 -2.28
C GLY A 111 3.45 9.28 -1.20
N CYS A 112 4.40 10.20 -1.26
CA CYS A 112 5.43 10.37 -0.23
C CYS A 112 5.48 11.84 0.22
N GLY A 113 5.74 12.06 1.51
CA GLY A 113 5.98 13.39 2.08
C GLY A 113 5.17 13.66 3.35
N GLN A 114 5.87 14.06 4.42
CA GLN A 114 5.28 14.16 5.76
C GLN A 114 4.21 15.26 5.88
N ARG A 115 4.40 16.42 5.22
CA ARG A 115 3.49 17.58 5.37
C ARG A 115 2.07 17.31 4.88
N VAL A 116 1.91 16.58 3.79
CA VAL A 116 0.59 16.21 3.24
C VAL A 116 0.06 14.95 3.92
N ALA A 117 0.92 13.93 4.09
CA ALA A 117 0.50 12.63 4.61
C ALA A 117 0.00 12.67 6.06
N ARG A 118 0.39 13.64 6.88
CA ARG A 118 -0.05 13.71 8.30
C ARG A 118 -1.32 14.51 8.54
N ALA A 119 -1.76 15.32 7.57
CA ALA A 119 -2.96 16.14 7.70
C ALA A 119 -4.11 15.49 6.92
N GLU A 120 -5.08 14.89 7.62
CA GLU A 120 -6.16 14.11 6.99
C GLU A 120 -6.88 14.85 5.84
N PRO A 121 -7.33 16.12 5.97
CA PRO A 121 -8.00 16.81 4.87
C PRO A 121 -7.07 17.00 3.66
N LEU A 122 -5.81 17.40 3.90
CA LEU A 122 -4.83 17.59 2.84
C LEU A 122 -4.47 16.26 2.15
N ARG A 123 -4.32 15.19 2.93
CA ARG A 123 -4.03 13.84 2.45
C ARG A 123 -5.16 13.34 1.57
N SER A 124 -6.42 13.53 1.99
CA SER A 124 -7.60 13.11 1.24
C SER A 124 -7.73 13.88 -0.08
N ASP A 125 -7.61 15.20 -0.05
CA ASP A 125 -7.72 16.04 -1.24
C ASP A 125 -6.58 15.78 -2.22
N PHE A 126 -5.33 15.70 -1.73
CA PHE A 126 -4.18 15.37 -2.56
C PHE A 126 -4.31 13.98 -3.19
N ALA A 127 -4.84 13.00 -2.44
CA ALA A 127 -5.04 11.66 -2.95
C ALA A 127 -6.05 11.61 -4.08
N LYS A 128 -7.17 12.32 -3.93
CA LYS A 128 -8.20 12.44 -4.98
C LYS A 128 -7.65 13.12 -6.23
N MET A 129 -6.93 14.23 -6.06
CA MET A 129 -6.38 15.01 -7.18
C MET A 129 -5.32 14.22 -7.98
N ASN A 130 -4.51 13.40 -7.32
CA ASN A 130 -3.36 12.75 -7.94
C ASN A 130 -3.51 11.22 -8.09
N GLY A 131 -4.67 10.66 -7.76
CA GLY A 131 -4.94 9.22 -7.85
C GLY A 131 -4.08 8.38 -6.88
N ILE A 132 -3.66 8.94 -5.75
CA ILE A 132 -2.82 8.25 -4.75
C ILE A 132 -3.61 7.09 -4.13
N LYS A 133 -2.98 5.92 -4.03
CA LYS A 133 -3.57 4.71 -3.44
C LYS A 133 -3.04 4.39 -2.06
N ALA A 134 -1.81 4.79 -1.76
CA ALA A 134 -1.17 4.60 -0.48
C ALA A 134 -0.21 5.75 -0.20
N TYR A 135 0.04 6.02 1.08
CA TYR A 135 1.06 6.96 1.51
C TYR A 135 2.17 6.22 2.24
N HIS A 136 3.40 6.71 2.09
CA HIS A 136 4.52 6.33 2.93
C HIS A 136 5.27 7.59 3.36
N GLN A 137 5.70 7.64 4.63
CA GLN A 137 6.20 8.90 5.20
C GLN A 137 7.65 9.24 4.77
N GLU A 138 8.44 8.28 4.29
CA GLU A 138 9.92 8.41 4.17
C GLU A 138 10.55 7.67 2.97
N HIS A 139 10.06 7.88 1.75
CA HIS A 139 10.63 7.27 0.52
C HIS A 139 11.35 8.26 -0.40
N ASP A 140 11.25 9.56 -0.15
CA ASP A 140 11.85 10.62 -0.98
C ASP A 140 13.37 10.50 -1.08
N ALA A 141 14.07 10.37 0.06
CA ALA A 141 15.52 10.20 0.06
C ALA A 141 15.99 8.92 -0.67
N VAL A 142 15.20 7.85 -0.57
CA VAL A 142 15.49 6.59 -1.26
C VAL A 142 15.31 6.75 -2.77
N LEU A 143 14.23 7.43 -3.20
CA LEU A 143 13.95 7.69 -4.61
C LEU A 143 14.98 8.64 -5.25
N GLU A 144 15.44 9.65 -4.50
CA GLU A 144 16.54 10.52 -4.92
C GLU A 144 17.85 9.74 -5.09
N SER A 145 18.15 8.82 -4.17
CA SER A 145 19.32 7.95 -4.27
C SER A 145 19.23 6.98 -5.45
N ILE A 146 18.07 6.38 -5.70
CA ILE A 146 17.83 5.50 -6.87
C ILE A 146 18.10 6.24 -8.17
N GLU A 147 17.61 7.47 -8.30
CA GLU A 147 17.82 8.30 -9.48
C GLU A 147 19.30 8.71 -9.63
N GLY A 148 19.95 9.14 -8.54
CA GLY A 148 21.36 9.51 -8.52
C GLY A 148 22.30 8.36 -8.89
N ASN A 149 21.98 7.14 -8.47
CA ASN A 149 22.72 5.92 -8.81
C ASN A 149 22.35 5.35 -10.20
N ARG A 150 21.47 6.02 -10.95
CA ARG A 150 20.97 5.56 -12.26
C ARG A 150 20.39 4.14 -12.21
N CYS A 151 19.72 3.78 -11.10
CA CYS A 151 18.98 2.53 -11.04
C CYS A 151 17.68 2.70 -11.84
N GLU A 152 17.64 2.08 -13.03
CA GLU A 152 16.58 2.32 -14.00
C GLU A 152 15.36 1.40 -13.84
N SER A 153 15.52 0.32 -13.08
CA SER A 153 14.49 -0.71 -12.84
C SER A 153 14.26 -0.86 -11.34
N TYR A 154 13.14 -0.32 -10.85
CA TYR A 154 12.71 -0.45 -9.46
C TYR A 154 11.20 -0.48 -9.36
N ILE A 155 10.70 -0.99 -8.23
CA ILE A 155 9.29 -0.94 -7.84
C ILE A 155 9.21 -0.70 -6.33
N ILE A 156 8.11 -0.09 -5.88
CA ILE A 156 7.81 0.05 -4.46
C ILE A 156 6.75 -0.99 -4.10
N ILE A 157 7.05 -1.83 -3.11
CA ILE A 157 6.09 -2.78 -2.54
C ILE A 157 5.86 -2.36 -1.09
N LEU A 158 4.62 -2.05 -0.74
CA LEU A 158 4.22 -1.65 0.61
C LEU A 158 3.39 -2.73 1.28
N GLY A 159 3.70 -3.02 2.53
CA GLY A 159 2.79 -3.70 3.45
C GLY A 159 1.94 -2.66 4.18
N MET A 160 0.62 -2.72 4.03
CA MET A 160 -0.27 -1.78 4.73
C MET A 160 -0.49 -2.23 6.18
N CYS A 161 -0.10 -1.39 7.13
CA CYS A 161 -0.26 -1.65 8.57
C CYS A 161 -1.29 -0.74 9.26
N ASP A 162 -1.72 0.33 8.62
CA ASP A 162 -2.77 1.22 9.14
C ASP A 162 -3.50 1.97 8.02
N TYR A 163 -4.44 2.83 8.42
CA TYR A 163 -5.25 3.67 7.54
C TYR A 163 -4.89 5.16 7.64
N GLU A 164 -3.89 5.52 8.45
CA GLU A 164 -3.64 6.89 8.88
C GLU A 164 -2.14 7.23 8.94
N ASP A 165 -1.50 7.08 10.10
CA ASP A 165 -0.26 7.76 10.45
C ASP A 165 0.89 6.88 10.95
N GLY A 166 0.74 5.55 10.97
CA GLY A 166 1.75 4.64 11.55
C GLY A 166 1.42 4.10 12.94
N SER A 167 0.31 4.52 13.56
CA SER A 167 0.04 4.21 14.98
C SER A 167 -0.33 2.73 15.27
N LYS A 168 -0.79 1.96 14.28
CA LYS A 168 -1.21 0.56 14.49
C LYS A 168 -0.04 -0.43 14.41
N LYS A 169 0.74 -0.51 15.49
CA LYS A 169 1.91 -1.40 15.58
C LYS A 169 1.59 -2.90 15.41
N GLU A 170 0.39 -3.35 15.78
CA GLU A 170 0.02 -4.78 15.73
C GLU A 170 0.00 -5.37 14.31
N TRP A 171 -0.15 -4.53 13.28
CA TRP A 171 -0.20 -4.98 11.89
C TRP A 171 1.16 -4.97 11.19
N MET A 172 2.16 -4.28 11.75
CA MET A 172 3.43 -4.01 11.07
C MET A 172 4.17 -5.30 10.66
N SER A 173 4.27 -6.27 11.56
CA SER A 173 4.98 -7.53 11.29
C SER A 173 4.28 -8.35 10.21
N TYR A 174 2.96 -8.53 10.29
CA TYR A 174 2.19 -9.21 9.26
C TYR A 174 2.25 -8.49 7.91
N ALA A 175 2.15 -7.15 7.91
CA ALA A 175 2.22 -6.34 6.71
C ALA A 175 3.59 -6.47 6.02
N ALA A 176 4.68 -6.48 6.78
CA ALA A 176 6.03 -6.71 6.27
C ALA A 176 6.16 -8.11 5.65
N LEU A 177 5.66 -9.15 6.33
CA LEU A 177 5.65 -10.50 5.79
C LEU A 177 4.81 -10.61 4.51
N ALA A 178 3.65 -9.96 4.47
CA ALA A 178 2.79 -9.93 3.28
C ALA A 178 3.50 -9.28 2.08
N ALA A 179 4.21 -8.17 2.30
CA ALA A 179 5.02 -7.52 1.28
C ALA A 179 6.15 -8.45 0.78
N ALA A 180 6.83 -9.15 1.69
CA ALA A 180 7.88 -10.12 1.36
C ALA A 180 7.34 -11.32 0.56
N GLY A 181 6.18 -11.86 0.93
CA GLY A 181 5.52 -12.95 0.21
C GLY A 181 5.11 -12.54 -1.22
N TYR A 182 4.62 -11.31 -1.39
CA TYR A 182 4.36 -10.74 -2.71
C TYR A 182 5.65 -10.55 -3.51
N MET A 183 6.70 -10.00 -2.89
CA MET A 183 8.01 -9.82 -3.53
C MET A 183 8.57 -11.16 -4.04
N LYS A 184 8.54 -12.23 -3.22
CA LYS A 184 9.00 -13.57 -3.64
C LYS A 184 8.20 -14.09 -4.83
N SER A 185 6.88 -13.87 -4.85
CA SER A 185 6.02 -14.23 -5.98
C SER A 185 6.39 -13.50 -7.27
N LEU A 186 6.74 -12.23 -7.16
CA LEU A 186 7.13 -11.38 -8.26
C LEU A 186 8.50 -11.77 -8.82
N LEU A 187 9.48 -12.03 -7.97
CA LEU A 187 10.82 -12.44 -8.38
C LEU A 187 10.80 -13.74 -9.18
N LEU A 188 9.88 -14.66 -8.85
CA LEU A 188 9.68 -15.90 -9.62
C LEU A 188 9.03 -15.70 -11.00
N GLN A 189 8.65 -14.47 -11.34
CA GLN A 189 8.21 -14.13 -12.69
C GLN A 189 9.31 -13.54 -13.56
N LEU A 190 10.50 -13.26 -13.02
CA LEU A 190 11.63 -12.73 -13.77
C LEU A 190 12.32 -13.83 -14.55
#